data_AF-A0A949XNJ4-F1
#
_entry.id   AF-A0A949XNJ4-F1
#
_cell.length_a   1.000
_cell.length_b   1.000
_cell.length_c   1.000
_cell.angle_alpha   90.00
_cell.angle_beta   90.00
_cell.angle_gamma   90.00
#
_symmetry.space_group_name_H-M   'P 1'
#
loop_
_entity.id
_entity.type
_entity.pdbx_description
1 polymer ?
#
loop_
_entity_poly.entity_id
_entity_poly.type
_entity_poly.pdbx_seq_one_letter_code
_entity_poly.pdbx_strand_id
1 'polypeptide(L)'
;SLETLKASLHAFDPTLEAAAKKSTSKVLYQLQRLANKTAREALRRDERATLEANFLINLVYPQRHLQERLYSIVPFLAKHGLDLPQRLMAMTQLTCPDHMVRTV
;
A
#
# COMPACT_ATOMS: atom_id res chain seq x y z
N SER A 1 37.17 -12.75 -7.41
CA SER A 1 36.40 -11.50 -7.34
C SER A 1 36.21 -10.95 -8.75
N LEU A 2 35.44 -9.87 -8.94
CA LEU A 2 35.25 -9.26 -10.26
C LEU A 2 36.59 -8.82 -10.88
N GLU A 3 37.53 -8.35 -10.07
CA GLU A 3 38.87 -7.98 -10.53
C GLU A 3 39.68 -9.20 -11.00
N THR A 4 39.52 -10.37 -10.36
CA THR A 4 40.15 -11.62 -10.82
C THR A 4 39.62 -12.07 -12.20
N LEU A 5 38.31 -11.94 -12.41
CA LEU A 5 37.66 -12.27 -13.68
C LEU A 5 38.11 -11.29 -14.78
N LYS A 6 38.22 -10.02 -14.44
CA LYS A 6 38.64 -8.94 -15.34
C LYS A 6 40.10 -9.11 -15.79
N ALA A 7 41.01 -9.43 -14.86
CA ALA A 7 42.41 -9.75 -15.19
C ALA A 7 42.55 -10.98 -16.11
N SER A 8 41.75 -12.02 -15.86
CA SER A 8 41.73 -13.23 -16.69
C SER A 8 41.20 -12.96 -18.09
N LEU A 9 40.19 -12.10 -18.23
CA LEU A 9 39.62 -11.70 -19.52
C LEU A 9 40.56 -10.79 -20.31
N HIS A 10 41.25 -9.85 -19.65
CA HIS A 10 42.24 -9.00 -20.33
C HIS A 10 43.41 -9.81 -20.90
N ALA A 11 43.89 -10.83 -20.16
CA ALA A 11 44.94 -11.73 -20.63
C ALA A 11 44.50 -12.60 -21.84
N PHE A 12 43.19 -12.80 -22.01
CA PHE A 12 42.62 -13.58 -23.11
C PHE A 12 42.27 -12.70 -24.32
N ASP A 13 41.57 -11.59 -24.10
CA ASP A 13 41.23 -10.58 -25.11
C ASP A 13 40.86 -9.24 -24.42
N PRO A 14 41.60 -8.14 -24.66
CA PRO A 14 41.32 -6.83 -24.08
C PRO A 14 39.90 -6.29 -24.36
N THR A 15 39.28 -6.67 -25.48
CA THR A 15 37.92 -6.25 -25.83
C THR A 15 36.86 -6.89 -24.93
N LEU A 16 37.13 -8.10 -24.42
CA LEU A 16 36.26 -8.78 -23.45
C LEU A 16 36.33 -8.15 -22.07
N GLU A 17 37.47 -7.57 -21.69
CA GLU A 17 37.58 -6.78 -20.45
C GLU A 17 36.65 -5.56 -20.49
N ALA A 18 36.68 -4.81 -21.59
CA ALA A 18 35.81 -3.65 -21.78
C ALA A 18 34.32 -4.05 -21.76
N ALA A 19 33.98 -5.17 -22.39
CA ALA A 19 32.62 -5.73 -22.37
C ALA A 19 32.21 -6.14 -20.94
N ALA A 20 33.08 -6.81 -20.19
CA ALA A 20 32.82 -7.23 -18.81
C ALA A 20 32.66 -6.05 -17.86
N LYS A 21 33.48 -5.01 -18.00
CA LYS A 21 33.35 -3.75 -17.24
C LYS A 21 32.00 -3.09 -17.51
N LYS A 22 31.61 -2.97 -18.78
CA LYS A 22 30.32 -2.38 -19.18
C LYS A 22 29.13 -3.18 -18.63
N SER A 23 29.18 -4.50 -18.72
CA SER A 23 28.14 -5.38 -18.18
C SER A 23 28.03 -5.27 -16.67
N THR A 24 29.15 -5.20 -15.96
CA THR A 24 29.16 -4.98 -14.50
C THR A 24 28.52 -3.66 -14.14
N SER A 25 28.93 -2.56 -14.79
CA SER A 25 28.34 -1.24 -14.54
C SER A 25 26.83 -1.22 -14.79
N LYS A 26 26.35 -1.92 -15.83
CA LYS A 26 24.92 -2.08 -16.09
C LYS A 26 24.21 -2.86 -14.97
N VAL A 27 24.78 -3.97 -14.51
CA VAL A 27 24.19 -4.77 -13.42
C VAL A 27 24.09 -3.94 -12.14
N LEU A 28 25.17 -3.26 -11.75
CA LEU A 28 25.18 -2.39 -10.56
C LEU A 28 24.13 -1.27 -10.67
N TYR A 29 24.04 -0.63 -11.84
CA TYR A 29 23.02 0.39 -12.08
C TYR A 29 21.60 -0.17 -11.94
N GLN A 30 21.32 -1.36 -12.48
CA GLN A 30 19.99 -1.97 -12.36
C GLN A 30 19.68 -2.38 -10.91
N LEU A 31 20.66 -2.89 -10.16
CA LEU A 31 20.50 -3.19 -8.74
C LEU A 31 20.16 -1.92 -7.94
N GLN A 32 20.88 -0.82 -8.17
CA GLN A 32 20.59 0.46 -7.53
C GLN A 32 19.18 0.96 -7.90
N ARG A 33 18.80 0.84 -9.18
CA ARG A 33 17.47 1.24 -9.65
C ARG A 33 16.36 0.40 -9.00
N LEU A 34 16.57 -0.90 -8.82
CA LEU A 34 15.64 -1.78 -8.11
C LEU A 34 15.54 -1.41 -6.64
N ALA A 35 16.66 -1.22 -5.93
CA ALA A 35 16.68 -0.79 -4.54
C ALA A 35 15.88 0.51 -4.33
N ASN A 36 16.11 1.51 -5.20
CA ASN A 36 15.38 2.78 -5.17
C ASN A 36 13.87 2.61 -5.41
N LYS A 37 13.45 1.71 -6.31
CA LYS A 37 12.03 1.42 -6.55
C LYS A 37 11.39 0.73 -5.35
N THR A 38 12.08 -0.26 -4.78
CA THR A 38 11.60 -0.97 -3.59
C THR A 38 11.41 -0.04 -2.41
N ALA A 39 12.38 0.85 -2.14
CA ALA A 39 12.29 1.84 -1.07
C ALA A 39 11.08 2.77 -1.25
N ARG A 40 10.84 3.26 -2.48
CA ARG A 40 9.67 4.10 -2.78
C ARG A 40 8.36 3.36 -2.60
N GLU A 41 8.24 2.13 -3.08
CA GLU A 41 7.01 1.35 -2.91
C GLU A 41 6.76 0.96 -1.46
N ALA A 42 7.81 0.73 -0.66
CA ALA A 42 7.69 0.50 0.77
C ALA A 42 7.12 1.74 1.48
N LEU A 43 7.69 2.92 1.22
CA LEU A 43 7.19 4.18 1.77
C LEU A 43 5.74 4.45 1.35
N ARG A 44 5.42 4.26 0.06
CA ARG A 44 4.06 4.44 -0.47
C ARG A 44 3.05 3.49 0.16
N ARG A 45 3.44 2.24 0.46
CA ARG A 45 2.59 1.28 1.16
C ARG A 45 2.32 1.70 2.59
N ASP A 46 3.33 2.19 3.29
CA ASP A 46 3.22 2.67 4.67
C ASP A 46 2.30 3.91 4.76
N GLU A 47 2.49 4.88 3.86
CA GLU A 47 1.61 6.05 3.72
C GLU A 47 0.17 5.63 3.42
N ARG A 48 -0.04 4.68 2.50
CA ARG A 48 -1.37 4.17 2.17
C ARG A 48 -2.03 3.49 3.37
N ALA A 49 -1.32 2.62 4.08
CA ALA A 49 -1.86 1.93 5.25
C ALA A 49 -2.28 2.94 6.34
N THR A 50 -1.46 3.97 6.56
CA THR A 50 -1.78 5.06 7.49
C THR A 50 -3.03 5.84 7.05
N LEU A 51 -3.13 6.19 5.77
CA LEU A 51 -4.31 6.88 5.23
C LEU A 51 -5.58 6.03 5.32
N GLU A 52 -5.50 4.74 5.01
CA GLU A 52 -6.62 3.81 5.12
C GLU A 52 -7.06 3.64 6.57
N ALA A 53 -6.12 3.49 7.51
CA ALA A 53 -6.43 3.43 8.94
C ALA A 53 -7.12 4.71 9.43
N ASN A 54 -6.59 5.88 9.05
CA ASN A 54 -7.20 7.17 9.39
C ASN A 54 -8.60 7.32 8.79
N PHE A 55 -8.81 6.88 7.55
CA PHE A 55 -10.12 6.89 6.91
C PHE A 55 -11.12 6.01 7.67
N LEU A 56 -10.74 4.77 8.01
CA LEU A 56 -11.60 3.83 8.74
C LEU A 56 -11.93 4.33 10.15
N ILE A 57 -10.93 4.85 10.88
CA ILE A 57 -11.12 5.43 12.21
C ILE A 57 -12.09 6.60 12.13
N ASN A 58 -11.92 7.50 11.17
CA ASN A 58 -12.83 8.64 11.01
C ASN A 58 -14.21 8.20 10.53
N LEU A 59 -14.34 7.10 9.80
CA LEU A 59 -15.66 6.58 9.42
C LEU A 59 -16.43 6.04 10.63
N VAL A 60 -15.78 5.29 11.53
CA VAL A 60 -16.46 4.60 12.65
C VAL A 60 -16.52 5.45 13.92
N TYR A 61 -15.47 6.22 14.21
CA TYR A 61 -15.32 7.00 15.43
C TYR A 61 -14.75 8.40 15.13
N PRO A 62 -15.44 9.18 14.28
CA PRO A 62 -14.96 10.49 13.84
C PRO A 62 -14.72 11.41 15.02
N GLN A 63 -13.55 12.06 15.05
CA GLN A 63 -13.20 13.06 16.07
C GLN A 63 -13.41 12.56 17.52
N ARG A 64 -13.31 11.25 17.74
CA ARG A 64 -13.59 10.59 19.03
C ARG A 64 -15.06 10.69 19.48
N HIS A 65 -15.99 10.73 18.53
CA HIS A 65 -17.43 10.66 18.74
C HIS A 65 -18.04 9.46 18.01
N LEU A 66 -19.18 8.97 18.49
CA LEU A 66 -19.94 7.93 17.80
C LEU A 66 -20.38 8.41 16.41
N GLN A 67 -20.20 7.58 15.40
CA GLN A 67 -20.58 7.85 14.00
C GLN A 67 -21.99 8.46 13.88
N GLU A 68 -22.97 7.84 14.54
CA GLU A 68 -24.40 8.21 14.54
C GLU A 68 -24.68 9.63 15.06
N ARG A 69 -23.76 10.19 15.86
CA ARG A 69 -23.89 11.52 16.46
C ARG A 69 -23.26 12.62 15.61
N LEU A 70 -22.48 12.27 14.58
CA LEU A 70 -21.79 13.24 13.76
C LEU A 70 -22.22 13.18 12.29
N TYR A 71 -22.30 11.99 11.70
CA TYR A 71 -22.65 11.87 10.29
C TYR A 71 -24.16 11.77 10.08
N SER A 72 -24.65 12.49 9.08
CA SER A 72 -25.98 12.25 8.51
C SER A 72 -25.98 10.95 7.70
N ILE A 73 -27.16 10.34 7.52
CA ILE A 73 -27.34 9.16 6.68
C ILE A 73 -27.14 9.46 5.18
N VAL A 74 -27.26 10.73 4.76
CA VAL A 74 -27.29 11.15 3.34
C VAL A 74 -26.08 10.67 2.52
N PRO A 75 -24.82 10.82 2.97
CA PRO A 75 -23.66 10.34 2.22
C PRO A 75 -23.66 8.81 2.03
N PHE A 76 -24.22 8.07 2.99
CA PHE A 76 -24.32 6.61 2.89
C PHE A 76 -25.39 6.19 1.90
N LEU A 77 -26.53 6.89 1.84
CA LEU A 77 -27.55 6.67 0.82
C LEU A 77 -27.01 6.90 -0.60
N ALA A 78 -26.26 8.00 -0.78
CA ALA A 78 -25.64 8.32 -2.07
C ALA A 78 -24.66 7.23 -2.54
N LYS A 79 -23.95 6.59 -1.60
CA LYS A 79 -22.95 5.56 -1.91
C LYS A 79 -23.54 4.14 -2.02
N HIS A 80 -24.53 3.79 -1.18
CA HIS A 80 -24.97 2.41 -0.98
C HIS A 80 -26.43 2.13 -1.40
N GLY A 81 -27.13 3.15 -1.94
CA GLY A 81 -28.51 3.03 -2.40
C GLY A 81 -29.54 3.47 -1.37
N LEU A 82 -30.75 3.78 -1.85
CA LEU A 82 -31.88 4.21 -1.01
C LEU A 82 -32.48 3.07 -0.18
N ASP A 83 -32.18 1.81 -0.52
CA ASP A 83 -32.60 0.61 0.21
C ASP A 83 -31.74 0.33 1.46
N LEU A 84 -30.68 1.13 1.68
CA LEU A 84 -29.76 0.98 2.80
C LEU A 84 -30.47 0.92 4.18
N PRO A 85 -31.44 1.78 4.52
CA PRO A 85 -32.09 1.73 5.83
C PRO A 85 -32.80 0.39 6.09
N GLN A 86 -33.41 -0.19 5.07
CA GLN A 86 -34.08 -1.49 5.17
C GLN A 86 -33.07 -2.61 5.41
N ARG A 87 -31.93 -2.60 4.69
CA ARG A 87 -30.85 -3.57 4.92
C ARG A 87 -30.26 -3.44 6.32
N LEU A 88 -30.01 -2.21 6.79
CA LEU A 88 -29.49 -1.96 8.15
C LEU A 88 -30.49 -2.42 9.23
N MET A 89 -31.79 -2.16 9.04
CA MET A 89 -32.82 -2.63 9.97
C MET A 89 -32.84 -4.16 10.05
N ALA A 90 -32.77 -4.85 8.92
CA ALA A 90 -32.74 -6.33 8.89
C ALA A 90 -31.52 -6.93 9.61
N MET A 91 -30.43 -6.17 9.74
CA MET A 91 -29.21 -6.59 10.45
C MET A 91 -29.19 -6.14 11.92
N THR A 92 -30.15 -5.34 12.38
CA THR A 92 -30.19 -4.78 13.73
C THR A 92 -30.80 -5.75 14.74
N GLN A 93 -30.23 -5.82 15.94
CA GLN A 93 -30.73 -6.64 17.06
C GLN A 93 -31.20 -5.69 18.15
N LEU A 94 -32.50 -5.39 18.16
CA LEU A 94 -33.10 -4.39 19.05
C LEU A 94 -33.00 -4.73 20.54
N THR A 95 -32.77 -6.00 20.88
CA THR A 95 -32.66 -6.49 22.25
C THR A 95 -31.22 -6.58 22.74
N CYS A 96 -30.23 -6.27 21.89
CA CYS A 96 -28.83 -6.27 22.27
C CYS A 96 -28.45 -4.88 22.80
N PRO A 97 -28.04 -4.74 24.07
CA PRO A 97 -27.61 -3.45 24.60
C PRO A 97 -26.18 -3.06 24.16
N ASP A 98 -25.44 -3.99 23.55
CA ASP A 98 -24.06 -3.78 23.15
C ASP A 98 -23.93 -2.99 21.85
N HIS A 99 -22.75 -2.39 21.66
CA HIS A 99 -22.44 -1.64 20.46
C HIS A 99 -22.44 -2.52 19.21
N MET A 100 -23.13 -2.07 18.15
CA MET A 100 -23.32 -2.84 16.93
C MET A 100 -22.52 -2.25 15.77
N VAL A 101 -21.48 -2.96 15.32
CA VAL A 101 -20.75 -2.59 14.10
C VAL A 101 -21.39 -3.28 12.89
N ARG A 102 -21.66 -2.55 11.82
CA ARG A 102 -22.30 -3.06 10.59
C ARG A 102 -21.50 -2.65 9.36
N THR A 103 -21.17 -3.65 8.54
CA THR A 103 -20.51 -3.48 7.24
C THR A 103 -21.55 -3.60 6.14
N VAL A 104 -21.54 -2.66 5.19
CA VAL A 104 -22.53 -2.52 4.12
C VAL A 104 -21.88 -2.58 2.76
#